data_AF-A0A1F2UX39-F1
#
_entry.id   AF-A0A1F2UX39-F1
#
_cell.length_a   1.000
_cell.length_b   1.000
_cell.length_c   1.000
_cell.angle_alpha   90.00
_cell.angle_beta   90.00
_cell.angle_gamma   90.00
#
_symmetry.space_group_name_H-M   'P 1'
#
loop_
_entity.id
_entity.type
_entity.pdbx_description
1 polymer ?
#
loop_
_entity_poly.entity_id
_entity_poly.type
_entity_poly.pdbx_seq_one_letter_code
_entity_poly.pdbx_strand_id
1 'polypeptide(L)'
;MEVLMEGYPGYDPTVKQDSWDAKTRFVLERRVVIVPKLLFFKPDEARALEAAVARLLPQSRPNPIPVVPFVDEKLARNVTDGTRYEDMPPMRELWRLFVATLDEEAQVRHEKRFGALEAETQDMVLAAILKGESRSLLWKKIPARLAFEHIVSTVAAVYYAHPSAWGEIGWGGPKYPGIYVRVRCGRKDPEEAGEVGHVRD
;
A
#
# COMPACT_ATOMS: atom_id res chain seq x y z
N MET A 1 -10.26 -20.84 9.98
CA MET A 1 -8.91 -20.28 10.21
C MET A 1 -8.18 -20.41 8.89
N GLU A 2 -8.34 -19.39 8.06
CA GLU A 2 -7.90 -19.42 6.67
C GLU A 2 -6.39 -19.20 6.66
N VAL A 3 -5.66 -20.15 6.07
CA VAL A 3 -4.23 -20.03 5.85
C VAL A 3 -4.06 -18.85 4.88
N LEU A 4 -3.74 -17.67 5.42
CA LEU A 4 -3.11 -16.61 4.62
C LEU A 4 -1.96 -17.29 3.92
N MET A 5 -1.97 -17.29 2.57
CA MET A 5 -0.85 -17.76 1.77
C MET A 5 0.44 -17.24 2.41
N GLU A 6 1.18 -18.12 3.07
CA GLU A 6 2.55 -17.83 3.42
C GLU A 6 3.28 -17.77 2.08
N GLY A 7 3.30 -16.57 1.50
CA GLY A 7 4.03 -16.29 0.27
C GLY A 7 5.47 -16.75 0.42
N TYR A 8 6.03 -17.30 -0.65
CA TYR A 8 7.39 -17.85 -0.78
C TYR A 8 8.24 -17.84 0.51
N PRO A 9 7.97 -18.75 1.46
CA PRO A 9 8.55 -18.68 2.79
C PRO A 9 10.07 -18.83 2.73
N GLY A 10 10.79 -17.96 3.43
CA GLY A 10 12.25 -17.95 3.42
C GLY A 10 12.89 -17.41 2.13
N TYR A 11 12.11 -16.93 1.16
CA TYR A 11 12.65 -16.26 -0.01
C TYR A 11 12.96 -14.79 0.29
N ASP A 12 14.25 -14.46 0.27
CA ASP A 12 14.73 -13.09 0.35
C ASP A 12 15.43 -12.69 -0.96
N PRO A 13 14.77 -11.90 -1.83
CA PRO A 13 15.38 -11.44 -3.08
C PRO A 13 16.46 -10.37 -2.88
N THR A 14 16.66 -9.85 -1.66
CA THR A 14 17.66 -8.82 -1.38
C THR A 14 19.08 -9.39 -1.20
N VAL A 15 19.22 -10.71 -1.02
CA VAL A 15 20.53 -11.39 -0.92
C VAL A 15 21.43 -11.17 -2.14
N LYS A 16 20.85 -10.86 -3.30
CA LYS A 16 21.56 -10.57 -4.55
C LYS A 16 21.74 -9.08 -4.84
N GLN A 17 21.54 -8.22 -3.85
CA GLN A 17 21.73 -6.76 -4.01
C GLN A 17 23.09 -6.39 -4.62
N ASP A 18 24.10 -7.24 -4.42
CA ASP A 18 25.43 -7.09 -5.00
C ASP A 18 25.48 -7.18 -6.53
N SER A 19 24.49 -7.82 -7.15
CA SER A 19 24.34 -7.91 -8.61
C SER A 19 23.74 -6.67 -9.26
N TRP A 20 23.10 -5.79 -8.47
CA TRP A 20 22.47 -4.58 -8.98
C TRP A 20 23.49 -3.49 -9.24
N ASP A 21 23.20 -2.64 -10.23
CA ASP A 21 23.97 -1.41 -10.43
C ASP A 21 23.95 -0.50 -9.18
N ALA A 22 24.95 0.37 -9.08
CA ALA A 22 25.15 1.25 -7.93
C ALA A 22 23.99 2.22 -7.68
N LYS A 23 23.34 2.73 -8.73
CA LYS A 23 22.19 3.65 -8.63
C LYS A 23 20.95 2.94 -8.10
N THR A 24 20.65 1.75 -8.62
CA THR A 24 19.54 0.92 -8.12
C THR A 24 19.76 0.59 -6.65
N ARG A 25 20.95 0.11 -6.30
CA ARG A 25 21.30 -0.21 -4.91
C ARG A 25 21.13 0.99 -3.99
N PHE A 26 21.67 2.15 -4.39
CA PHE A 26 21.55 3.40 -3.62
C PHE A 26 20.10 3.82 -3.36
N VAL A 27 19.22 3.71 -4.36
CA VAL A 27 17.79 4.08 -4.19
C VAL A 27 17.10 3.12 -3.22
N LEU A 28 17.36 1.82 -3.33
CA LEU A 28 16.74 0.80 -2.48
C LEU A 28 17.24 0.88 -1.04
N GLU A 29 18.55 1.01 -0.83
CA GLU A 29 19.15 1.21 0.49
C GLU A 29 18.59 2.46 1.18
N ARG A 30 18.51 3.59 0.46
CA ARG A 30 17.88 4.81 1.00
C ARG A 30 16.44 4.58 1.41
N ARG A 31 15.67 3.82 0.64
CA ARG A 31 14.26 3.55 0.95
C ARG A 31 14.09 2.72 2.22
N VAL A 32 15.01 1.78 2.46
CA VAL A 32 15.01 0.94 3.68
C VAL A 32 15.44 1.75 4.90
N VAL A 33 16.46 2.59 4.76
CA VAL A 33 17.07 3.30 5.91
C VAL A 33 16.35 4.61 6.24
N ILE A 34 15.83 5.31 5.24
CA ILE A 34 15.32 6.68 5.39
C ILE A 34 13.81 6.69 5.23
N VAL A 35 13.12 6.79 6.36
CA VAL A 35 11.67 7.06 6.39
C VAL A 35 11.44 8.57 6.25
N PRO A 36 10.68 9.02 5.23
CA PRO A 36 10.37 10.45 5.06
C PRO A 36 9.62 11.04 6.26
N LYS A 37 9.73 12.35 6.45
CA LYS A 37 8.88 13.07 7.42
C LYS A 37 7.51 13.34 6.81
N LEU A 38 6.49 13.38 7.65
CA LEU A 38 5.15 13.83 7.26
C LEU A 38 5.15 15.34 7.01
N LEU A 39 4.79 15.74 5.79
CA LEU A 39 4.78 17.12 5.30
C LEU A 39 3.41 17.51 4.70
N PHE A 40 2.61 16.54 4.26
CA PHE A 40 1.31 16.78 3.62
C PHE A 40 0.14 16.67 4.61
N PHE A 41 0.10 15.58 5.39
CA PHE A 41 -0.95 15.32 6.36
C PHE A 41 -0.65 15.97 7.70
N LYS A 42 -1.71 16.45 8.37
CA LYS A 42 -1.63 16.81 9.79
C LYS A 42 -1.43 15.57 10.66
N PRO A 43 -0.93 15.69 11.90
CA PRO A 43 -0.72 14.54 12.78
C PRO A 43 -1.97 13.68 12.99
N ASP A 44 -3.15 14.29 13.08
CA ASP A 44 -4.42 13.57 13.29
C ASP A 44 -4.85 12.83 12.01
N GLU A 45 -4.72 13.49 10.85
CA GLU A 45 -4.99 12.92 9.54
C GLU A 45 -4.08 11.72 9.25
N ALA A 46 -2.79 11.83 9.58
CA ALA A 46 -1.82 10.75 9.44
C ALA A 46 -2.18 9.55 10.34
N ARG A 47 -2.65 9.77 11.57
CA ARG A 47 -3.08 8.66 12.45
C ARG A 47 -4.32 7.93 11.92
N ALA A 48 -5.29 8.66 11.38
CA ALA A 48 -6.44 8.04 10.71
C ALA A 48 -6.02 7.22 9.49
N LEU A 49 -5.07 7.76 8.70
CA LEU A 49 -4.55 7.05 7.53
C LEU A 49 -3.71 5.82 7.89
N GLU A 50 -2.88 5.88 8.94
CA GLU A 50 -2.12 4.73 9.43
C GLU A 50 -3.06 3.60 9.88
N ALA A 51 -4.11 3.94 10.63
CA ALA A 51 -5.15 2.98 11.00
C ALA A 51 -5.82 2.37 9.76
N ALA A 52 -6.15 3.19 8.75
CA ALA A 52 -6.79 2.70 7.54
C ALA A 52 -5.85 1.76 6.75
N VAL A 53 -4.59 2.14 6.59
CA VAL A 53 -3.57 1.32 5.91
C VAL A 53 -3.35 0.00 6.65
N ALA A 54 -3.36 -0.01 7.98
CA ALA A 54 -3.23 -1.24 8.76
C ALA A 54 -4.39 -2.23 8.53
N ARG A 55 -5.57 -1.75 8.12
CA ARG A 55 -6.71 -2.59 7.73
C ARG A 55 -6.68 -2.97 6.24
N LEU A 56 -6.31 -2.03 5.37
CA LEU A 56 -6.25 -2.24 3.92
C LEU A 56 -5.12 -3.19 3.51
N LEU A 57 -4.00 -3.13 4.23
CA LEU A 57 -2.81 -3.93 3.96
C LEU A 57 -2.20 -4.43 5.28
N PRO A 58 -2.82 -5.43 5.93
CA PRO A 58 -2.31 -6.03 7.15
C PRO A 58 -0.92 -6.63 6.91
N GLN A 59 0.02 -6.36 7.81
CA GLN A 59 1.40 -6.82 7.68
C GLN A 59 1.76 -7.83 8.77
N SER A 60 2.00 -9.08 8.38
CA SER A 60 2.46 -10.14 9.30
C SER A 60 3.99 -10.15 9.39
N ARG A 61 4.59 -9.08 9.94
CA ARG A 61 6.05 -8.93 10.06
C ARG A 61 6.49 -8.22 11.34
N PRO A 62 7.67 -8.53 11.91
CA PRO A 62 8.16 -7.89 13.14
C PRO A 62 8.40 -6.37 12.99
N ASN A 63 8.88 -5.96 11.82
CA ASN A 63 9.14 -4.56 11.48
C ASN A 63 8.22 -4.16 10.32
N PRO A 64 7.07 -3.51 10.60
CA PRO A 64 6.16 -3.05 9.55
C PRO A 64 6.85 -2.06 8.60
N ILE A 65 6.55 -2.17 7.31
CA ILE A 65 6.95 -1.20 6.30
C ILE A 65 6.13 0.09 6.53
N PRO A 66 6.77 1.26 6.70
CA PRO A 66 6.08 2.51 7.00
C PRO A 66 5.48 3.11 5.72
N VAL A 67 4.27 2.68 5.35
CA VAL A 67 3.62 3.08 4.09
C VAL A 67 3.20 4.56 4.08
N VAL A 68 2.56 5.05 5.15
CA VAL A 68 1.99 6.40 5.19
C VAL A 68 3.03 7.50 4.98
N PRO A 69 4.24 7.45 5.57
CA PRO A 69 5.29 8.43 5.27
C PRO A 69 5.66 8.56 3.78
N PHE A 70 5.66 7.46 3.03
CA PHE A 70 5.95 7.50 1.59
C PHE A 70 4.76 7.95 0.75
N VAL A 71 3.53 7.63 1.17
CA VAL A 71 2.31 8.21 0.57
C VAL A 71 2.32 9.74 0.79
N ASP A 72 2.59 10.18 2.01
CA ASP A 72 2.71 11.60 2.36
C ASP A 72 3.77 12.30 1.50
N GLU A 73 4.98 11.72 1.37
CA GLU A 73 6.04 12.30 0.53
C GLU A 73 5.59 12.47 -0.93
N LYS A 74 4.95 11.44 -1.51
CA LYS A 74 4.38 11.51 -2.88
C LYS A 74 3.40 12.67 -3.01
N LEU A 75 2.52 12.85 -2.02
CA LEU A 75 1.54 13.93 -1.99
C LEU A 75 2.19 15.30 -1.77
N ALA A 76 3.14 15.41 -0.84
CA ALA A 76 3.89 16.64 -0.55
C ALA A 76 4.68 17.13 -1.77
N ARG A 77 5.24 16.21 -2.56
CA ARG A 77 5.96 16.51 -3.82
C ARG A 77 5.05 16.66 -5.04
N ASN A 78 3.76 16.39 -4.91
CA ASN A 78 2.78 16.39 -6.00
C ASN A 78 3.13 15.45 -7.16
N VAL A 79 3.72 14.29 -6.86
CA VAL A 79 4.11 13.31 -7.89
C VAL A 79 2.86 12.53 -8.31
N THR A 80 2.29 12.87 -9.46
CA THR A 80 1.09 12.23 -10.03
C THR A 80 1.45 11.08 -10.97
N ASP A 81 0.46 10.23 -11.28
CA ASP A 81 0.64 9.08 -12.18
C ASP A 81 0.44 9.47 -13.66
N GLY A 82 0.23 10.78 -13.94
CA GLY A 82 0.04 11.32 -15.29
C GLY A 82 -1.35 11.12 -15.89
N THR A 83 -2.23 10.35 -15.25
CA THR A 83 -3.61 10.12 -15.69
C THR A 83 -4.59 10.32 -14.53
N ARG A 84 -5.85 10.66 -14.85
CA ARG A 84 -6.95 10.86 -13.90
C ARG A 84 -8.28 10.73 -14.65
N TYR A 85 -9.26 10.03 -14.07
CA TYR A 85 -10.63 10.02 -14.62
C TYR A 85 -11.23 11.44 -14.57
N GLU A 86 -12.09 11.77 -15.54
CA GLU A 86 -12.65 13.13 -15.67
C GLU A 86 -13.42 13.57 -14.41
N ASP A 87 -14.20 12.64 -13.83
CA ASP A 87 -15.06 12.80 -12.66
C ASP A 87 -14.34 12.64 -11.31
N MET A 88 -13.03 12.35 -11.32
CA MET A 88 -12.23 12.19 -10.11
C MET A 88 -11.56 13.50 -9.70
N PRO A 89 -11.53 13.88 -8.42
CA PRO A 89 -10.78 15.06 -7.99
C PRO A 89 -9.26 14.89 -8.20
N PRO A 90 -8.48 15.98 -8.24
CA PRO A 90 -7.02 15.90 -8.22
C PRO A 90 -6.49 15.07 -7.06
N MET A 91 -5.38 14.35 -7.26
CA MET A 91 -4.84 13.40 -6.27
C MET A 91 -4.79 13.96 -4.84
N ARG A 92 -4.21 15.14 -4.62
CA ARG A 92 -4.13 15.74 -3.27
C ARG A 92 -5.50 15.98 -2.63
N GLU A 93 -6.48 16.40 -3.43
CA GLU A 93 -7.84 16.63 -2.96
C GLU A 93 -8.54 15.31 -2.63
N LEU A 94 -8.37 14.28 -3.47
CA LEU A 94 -8.86 12.92 -3.21
C LEU A 94 -8.39 12.41 -1.84
N TRP A 95 -7.10 12.53 -1.54
CA TRP A 95 -6.53 12.06 -0.28
C TRP A 95 -7.04 12.83 0.94
N ARG A 96 -7.24 14.15 0.81
CA ARG A 96 -7.87 14.95 1.88
C ARG A 96 -9.33 14.57 2.09
N LEU A 97 -10.08 14.39 1.01
CA LEU A 97 -11.47 13.94 1.06
C LEU A 97 -11.58 12.57 1.72
N PHE A 98 -10.68 11.64 1.39
CA PHE A 98 -10.67 10.31 1.99
C PHE A 98 -10.43 10.35 3.49
N VAL A 99 -9.38 11.03 3.96
CA VAL A 99 -9.08 11.10 5.38
C VAL A 99 -10.17 11.83 6.16
N ALA A 100 -10.72 12.92 5.60
CA ALA A 100 -11.86 13.61 6.19
C ALA A 100 -13.10 12.71 6.26
N THR A 101 -13.35 11.89 5.23
CA THR A 101 -14.47 10.95 5.19
C THR A 101 -14.32 9.86 6.25
N LEU A 102 -13.10 9.34 6.48
CA LEU A 102 -12.86 8.37 7.54
C LEU A 102 -13.31 8.91 8.91
N ASP A 103 -12.85 10.11 9.26
CA ASP A 103 -13.19 10.73 10.54
C ASP A 103 -14.66 11.16 10.63
N GLU A 104 -15.25 11.69 9.56
CA GLU A 104 -16.68 12.05 9.57
C GLU A 104 -17.57 10.82 9.74
N GLU A 105 -17.26 9.73 9.03
CA GLU A 105 -18.02 8.48 9.12
C GLU A 105 -17.90 7.84 10.51
N ALA A 106 -16.68 7.83 11.06
CA ALA A 106 -16.40 7.36 12.42
C ALA A 106 -17.15 8.21 13.47
N GLN A 107 -17.11 9.53 13.33
CA GLN A 107 -17.76 10.45 14.25
C GLN A 107 -19.29 10.29 14.23
N VAL A 108 -19.89 10.19 13.04
CA VAL A 108 -21.34 10.07 12.88
C VAL A 108 -21.87 8.72 13.40
N ARG A 109 -21.11 7.64 13.28
CA ARG A 109 -21.56 6.30 13.67
C ARG A 109 -21.17 5.88 15.07
N HIS A 110 -20.05 6.40 15.59
CA HIS A 110 -19.40 5.87 16.78
C HIS A 110 -18.89 6.97 17.74
N GLU A 111 -19.13 8.25 17.44
CA GLU A 111 -18.74 9.41 18.26
C GLU A 111 -17.24 9.46 18.61
N LYS A 112 -16.42 8.86 17.75
CA LYS A 112 -14.96 8.77 17.88
C LYS A 112 -14.30 9.10 16.56
N ARG A 113 -13.02 9.50 16.64
CA ARG A 113 -12.15 9.59 15.47
C ARG A 113 -11.82 8.20 14.94
N PHE A 114 -11.60 8.08 13.64
CA PHE A 114 -11.38 6.80 12.98
C PHE A 114 -10.20 6.03 13.57
N GLY A 115 -9.06 6.71 13.77
CA GLY A 115 -7.86 6.09 14.35
C GLY A 115 -8.00 5.65 15.81
N ALA A 116 -9.10 5.98 16.50
CA ALA A 116 -9.40 5.57 17.87
C ALA A 116 -10.50 4.48 17.95
N LEU A 117 -10.97 3.99 16.80
CA LEU A 117 -11.90 2.87 16.71
C LEU A 117 -11.18 1.53 16.87
N GLU A 118 -11.91 0.53 17.35
CA GLU A 118 -11.46 -0.87 17.32
C GLU A 118 -11.35 -1.38 15.88
N ALA A 119 -10.48 -2.36 15.64
CA ALA A 119 -10.16 -2.86 14.31
C ALA A 119 -11.40 -3.29 13.49
N GLU A 120 -12.33 -4.01 14.11
CA GLU A 120 -13.58 -4.44 13.43
C GLU A 120 -14.45 -3.25 13.04
N THR A 121 -14.49 -2.20 13.88
CA THR A 121 -15.26 -0.98 13.58
C THR A 121 -14.58 -0.15 12.49
N GLN A 122 -13.23 -0.14 12.43
CA GLN A 122 -12.49 0.45 11.31
C GLN A 122 -12.84 -0.25 9.98
N ASP A 123 -12.94 -1.58 9.97
CA ASP A 123 -13.34 -2.35 8.79
C ASP A 123 -14.75 -1.99 8.33
N MET A 124 -15.69 -1.85 9.27
CA MET A 124 -17.06 -1.45 8.96
C MET A 124 -17.13 -0.07 8.29
N VAL A 125 -16.35 0.90 8.79
CA VAL A 125 -16.27 2.24 8.20
C VAL A 125 -15.66 2.18 6.80
N LEU A 126 -14.54 1.47 6.63
CA LEU A 126 -13.89 1.30 5.32
C LEU A 126 -14.81 0.61 4.30
N ALA A 127 -15.54 -0.41 4.73
CA ALA A 127 -16.50 -1.12 3.89
C ALA A 127 -17.66 -0.20 3.45
N ALA A 128 -18.17 0.65 4.34
CA ALA A 128 -19.20 1.63 4.00
C ALA A 128 -18.69 2.66 2.97
N ILE A 129 -17.46 3.14 3.13
CA ILE A 129 -16.81 4.06 2.19
C ILE A 129 -16.62 3.41 0.82
N LEU A 130 -16.10 2.17 0.77
CA LEU A 130 -15.92 1.42 -0.47
C LEU A 130 -17.23 1.20 -1.23
N LYS A 131 -18.31 0.83 -0.51
CA LYS A 131 -19.64 0.57 -1.10
C LYS A 131 -20.38 1.84 -1.53
N GLY A 132 -19.85 3.04 -1.23
CA GLY A 132 -20.57 4.30 -1.43
C GLY A 132 -21.73 4.49 -0.46
N GLU A 133 -21.77 3.73 0.63
CA GLU A 133 -22.78 3.76 1.70
C GLU A 133 -22.36 4.70 2.85
N SER A 134 -21.32 5.52 2.63
CA SER A 134 -20.86 6.51 3.57
C SER A 134 -21.95 7.55 3.87
N ARG A 135 -22.12 7.88 5.15
CA ARG A 135 -22.99 8.96 5.62
C ARG A 135 -22.36 10.34 5.39
N SER A 136 -21.03 10.42 5.25
CA SER A 136 -20.33 11.64 4.87
C SER A 136 -20.82 12.19 3.54
N LEU A 137 -21.17 13.48 3.53
CA LEU A 137 -21.56 14.20 2.30
C LEU A 137 -20.37 14.48 1.39
N LEU A 138 -19.14 14.40 1.90
CA LEU A 138 -17.91 14.60 1.13
C LEU A 138 -17.73 13.46 0.11
N TRP A 139 -17.97 12.22 0.55
CA TRP A 139 -17.74 11.03 -0.27
C TRP A 139 -18.81 10.82 -1.35
N LYS A 140 -20.03 11.32 -1.12
CA LYS A 140 -21.14 11.23 -2.09
C LYS A 140 -20.90 12.02 -3.38
N LYS A 141 -19.91 12.92 -3.39
CA LYS A 141 -19.59 13.78 -4.54
C LYS A 141 -18.61 13.14 -5.52
N ILE A 142 -18.04 11.98 -5.19
CA ILE A 142 -17.03 11.32 -6.00
C ILE A 142 -17.40 9.85 -6.26
N PRO A 143 -16.92 9.24 -7.35
CA PRO A 143 -17.14 7.83 -7.60
C PRO A 143 -16.40 6.97 -6.56
N ALA A 144 -17.13 6.55 -5.51
CA ALA A 144 -16.57 5.88 -4.33
C ALA A 144 -15.67 4.69 -4.66
N ARG A 145 -16.10 3.84 -5.61
CA ARG A 145 -15.33 2.67 -6.04
C ARG A 145 -14.00 3.04 -6.69
N LEU A 146 -14.01 3.96 -7.66
CA LEU A 146 -12.79 4.40 -8.36
C LEU A 146 -11.83 5.11 -7.40
N ALA A 147 -12.38 5.94 -6.49
CA ALA A 147 -11.62 6.59 -5.43
C ALA A 147 -10.91 5.57 -4.53
N PHE A 148 -11.63 4.55 -4.07
CA PHE A 148 -11.07 3.52 -3.19
C PHE A 148 -10.05 2.64 -3.93
N GLU A 149 -10.31 2.27 -5.19
CA GLU A 149 -9.36 1.53 -6.03
C GLU A 149 -8.04 2.32 -6.20
N HIS A 150 -8.11 3.62 -6.43
CA HIS A 150 -6.92 4.48 -6.49
C HIS A 150 -6.13 4.50 -5.18
N ILE A 151 -6.82 4.61 -4.03
CA ILE A 151 -6.19 4.64 -2.71
C ILE A 151 -5.48 3.31 -2.43
N VAL A 152 -6.19 2.18 -2.60
CA VAL A 152 -5.62 0.85 -2.38
C VAL A 152 -4.45 0.58 -3.33
N SER A 153 -4.59 0.94 -4.61
CA SER A 153 -3.50 0.81 -5.59
C SER A 153 -2.26 1.60 -5.19
N THR A 154 -2.44 2.84 -4.72
CA THR A 154 -1.32 3.68 -4.25
C THR A 154 -0.66 3.08 -3.00
N VAL A 155 -1.45 2.64 -2.03
CA VAL A 155 -0.96 1.99 -0.80
C VAL A 155 -0.15 0.73 -1.14
N ALA A 156 -0.69 -0.12 -2.01
CA ALA A 156 -0.02 -1.34 -2.48
C ALA A 156 1.27 -1.02 -3.26
N ALA A 157 1.25 -0.03 -4.15
CA ALA A 157 2.43 0.40 -4.90
C ALA A 157 3.55 0.90 -3.97
N VAL A 158 3.20 1.70 -2.95
CA VAL A 158 4.16 2.18 -1.95
C VAL A 158 4.72 1.02 -1.13
N TYR A 159 3.88 0.07 -0.74
CA TYR A 159 4.31 -1.10 0.01
C TYR A 159 5.26 -2.00 -0.80
N TYR A 160 4.86 -2.41 -2.00
CA TYR A 160 5.66 -3.30 -2.86
C TYR A 160 6.87 -2.62 -3.51
N ALA A 161 6.99 -1.30 -3.41
CA ALA A 161 8.27 -0.64 -3.70
C ALA A 161 9.34 -0.92 -2.63
N HIS A 162 9.01 -1.54 -1.48
CA HIS A 162 9.95 -1.78 -0.39
C HIS A 162 10.59 -3.17 -0.56
N PRO A 163 11.94 -3.28 -0.57
CA PRO A 163 12.61 -4.56 -0.84
C PRO A 163 12.13 -5.74 0.01
N SER A 164 11.82 -5.50 1.28
CA SER A 164 11.33 -6.54 2.20
C SER A 164 9.90 -7.04 1.92
N ALA A 165 9.17 -6.47 0.96
CA ALA A 165 7.86 -6.95 0.53
C ALA A 165 7.94 -7.86 -0.70
N TRP A 166 9.06 -7.88 -1.42
CA TRP A 166 9.15 -8.57 -2.70
C TRP A 166 9.06 -10.09 -2.58
N GLY A 167 9.60 -10.63 -1.48
CA GLY A 167 9.50 -12.06 -1.17
C GLY A 167 8.06 -12.55 -1.08
N GLU A 168 7.14 -11.72 -0.55
CA GLU A 168 5.73 -12.09 -0.37
C GLU A 168 5.03 -12.41 -1.70
N ILE A 169 5.44 -11.74 -2.77
CA ILE A 169 4.89 -11.95 -4.13
C ILE A 169 5.84 -12.76 -5.02
N GLY A 170 6.96 -13.25 -4.48
CA GLY A 170 7.97 -14.00 -5.23
C GLY A 170 8.71 -13.16 -6.26
N TRP A 171 8.64 -11.83 -6.18
CA TRP A 171 9.32 -10.96 -7.12
C TRP A 171 10.82 -10.94 -6.82
N GLY A 172 11.64 -11.19 -7.84
CA GLY A 172 13.10 -11.19 -7.70
C GLY A 172 13.74 -9.82 -7.49
N GLY A 173 13.01 -8.72 -7.46
CA GLY A 173 13.61 -7.39 -7.45
C GLY A 173 14.33 -7.03 -8.76
N PRO A 174 14.94 -5.86 -8.87
CA PRO A 174 15.59 -5.41 -10.10
C PRO A 174 16.65 -6.39 -10.62
N LYS A 175 16.90 -6.33 -11.93
CA LYS A 175 17.94 -7.15 -12.58
C LYS A 175 19.02 -6.38 -13.30
N TYR A 176 18.85 -5.07 -13.50
CA TYR A 176 19.85 -4.28 -14.22
C TYR A 176 21.21 -4.33 -13.49
N PRO A 177 22.33 -4.56 -14.20
CA PRO A 177 22.50 -4.51 -15.67
C PRO A 177 22.09 -5.76 -16.46
N GLY A 178 21.76 -6.86 -15.77
CA GLY A 178 21.13 -8.03 -16.37
C GLY A 178 19.67 -7.79 -16.79
N ILE A 179 19.03 -8.86 -17.27
CA ILE A 179 17.65 -8.83 -17.78
C ILE A 179 16.84 -9.99 -17.21
N TYR A 180 15.52 -9.84 -17.17
CA TYR A 180 14.63 -10.98 -17.04
C TYR A 180 14.60 -11.75 -18.35
N VAL A 181 14.90 -13.05 -18.33
CA VAL A 181 14.97 -13.89 -19.54
C VAL A 181 13.71 -14.73 -19.76
N ARG A 182 12.89 -14.92 -18.73
CA ARG A 182 11.62 -15.66 -18.79
C ARG A 182 10.44 -14.80 -18.35
N VAL A 183 10.00 -13.93 -19.25
CA VAL A 183 8.90 -12.97 -19.01
C VAL A 183 7.50 -13.54 -19.32
N ARG A 184 7.40 -14.82 -19.73
CA ARG A 184 6.10 -15.44 -20.03
C ARG A 184 5.40 -15.87 -18.75
N CYS A 185 4.07 -15.75 -18.71
CA CYS A 185 3.24 -16.26 -17.62
C CYS A 185 3.57 -17.73 -17.31
N GLY A 186 3.71 -18.07 -16.02
CA GLY A 186 4.07 -19.41 -15.56
C GLY A 186 5.53 -19.80 -15.82
N ARG A 187 6.38 -18.88 -16.28
CA ARG A 187 7.83 -19.09 -16.37
C ARG A 187 8.52 -18.23 -15.30
N LYS A 188 9.61 -18.77 -14.76
CA LYS A 188 10.42 -18.13 -13.74
C LYS A 188 11.87 -18.16 -14.13
N ASP A 189 12.58 -17.08 -13.87
CA ASP A 189 14.03 -17.11 -14.00
C ASP A 189 14.63 -18.05 -12.94
N PRO A 190 15.78 -18.70 -13.23
CA PRO A 190 16.36 -19.72 -12.34
C PRO A 190 16.48 -19.31 -10.87
N GLU A 191 16.66 -18.03 -10.62
CA GLU A 191 16.83 -17.41 -9.29
C GLU A 191 15.53 -16.93 -8.63
N GLU A 192 14.38 -16.99 -9.31
CA GLU A 192 13.08 -16.67 -8.70
C GLU A 192 12.54 -17.87 -7.91
N ALA A 193 11.89 -17.61 -6.78
CA ALA A 193 11.43 -18.68 -5.88
C ALA A 193 10.49 -19.66 -6.58
N GLY A 194 10.71 -20.96 -6.34
CA GLY A 194 9.77 -22.01 -6.74
C GLY A 194 8.46 -21.89 -5.97
N GLU A 195 7.32 -22.21 -6.61
CA GLU A 195 6.08 -22.37 -5.84
C GLU A 195 6.24 -23.61 -4.95
N VAL A 196 5.90 -23.50 -3.67
CA VAL A 196 5.81 -24.68 -2.81
C VAL A 196 4.60 -25.46 -3.32
N GLY A 197 4.85 -26.61 -3.96
CA GLY A 197 3.80 -27.42 -4.56
C GLY A 197 2.76 -27.77 -3.51
N HIS A 198 1.50 -27.41 -3.78
CA HIS A 198 0.38 -27.88 -2.98
C HIS A 198 0.24 -29.39 -3.22
N VAL A 199 0.62 -30.20 -2.25
CA VAL A 199 0.18 -31.60 -2.21
C VAL A 199 -1.32 -31.55 -1.97
N ARG A 200 -2.10 -31.82 -3.02
CA ARG A 200 -3.51 -32.15 -2.86
C ARG A 200 -3.54 -33.59 -2.36
N ASP A 201 -3.96 -33.77 -1.12
CA ASP A 201 -4.47 -35.06 -0.65
C ASP A 201 -5.83 -35.35 -1.31
#